data_AF-A0A2X2HNT3-F1
#
_entry.id   AF-A0A2X2HNT3-F1
#
_cell.length_a   1.000
_cell.length_b   1.000
_cell.length_c   1.000
_cell.angle_alpha   90.00
_cell.angle_beta   90.00
_cell.angle_gamma   90.00
#
_symmetry.space_group_name_H-M   'P 1'
#
loop_
_entity.id
_entity.type
_entity.pdbx_description
1 polymer ?
#
loop_
_entity_poly.entity_id
_entity_poly.type
_entity_poly.pdbx_seq_one_letter_code
_entity_poly.pdbx_strand_id
1 'polypeptide(L)'
;MHTRYLILLIIFIVTAVNYADRATLSIAGTEVAKELQLSAVSMGYIFSAFGWAYLLMQIPGGWLLDKFGSKKVYTYSLFFWSLFTFLQGFVDMFPLAWAGISMFFMRFMLGFSEAPSFPANARIVAAWFPTKERGTASAIFNSAQYFSLALFSPLLGWLTFAWGWEHVFTVMGGIGFVLTALWIKLIYNPTDHPRMSEEELKFISENGAVVDMDHKKPGSAAASGPKLHYIKQLLSNRMMLGVFFGQYFINTITWFFLTWFPIYLVQEKGMSILKVGLVASIPALCGFAGACWEVSSRII
;
A
#
# COMPACT_ATOMS: atom_id res chain seq x y z
N MET A 1 24.65 -9.97 -7.25
CA MET A 1 23.68 -9.13 -6.52
C MET A 1 23.23 -9.93 -5.31
N HIS A 2 23.40 -9.40 -4.08
CA HIS A 2 22.90 -10.09 -2.89
C HIS A 2 21.38 -10.25 -2.98
N THR A 3 20.87 -11.45 -2.68
CA THR A 3 19.47 -11.81 -2.86
C THR A 3 18.54 -10.90 -2.06
N ARG A 4 18.99 -10.43 -0.88
CA ARG A 4 18.25 -9.47 -0.03
C ARG A 4 17.84 -8.16 -0.73
N TYR A 5 18.69 -7.60 -1.59
CA TYR A 5 18.36 -6.35 -2.29
C TYR A 5 17.38 -6.56 -3.45
N LEU A 6 17.38 -7.75 -4.06
CA LEU A 6 16.35 -8.11 -5.05
C LEU A 6 14.97 -8.20 -4.38
N ILE A 7 14.90 -8.81 -3.18
CA ILE A 7 13.66 -8.87 -2.40
C ILE A 7 13.20 -7.45 -2.02
N LEU A 8 14.12 -6.58 -1.60
CA LEU A 8 13.79 -5.18 -1.30
C LEU A 8 13.27 -4.44 -2.53
N LEU A 9 13.86 -4.65 -3.71
CA LEU A 9 13.38 -4.06 -4.97
C LEU A 9 11.96 -4.54 -5.31
N ILE A 10 11.66 -5.84 -5.12
CA ILE A 10 10.33 -6.38 -5.36
C ILE A 10 9.31 -5.76 -4.39
N ILE A 11 9.63 -5.67 -3.10
CA ILE A 11 8.78 -5.02 -2.10
C ILE A 11 8.56 -3.55 -2.45
N PHE A 12 9.59 -2.85 -2.91
CA PHE A 12 9.50 -1.47 -3.36
C PHE A 12 8.52 -1.32 -4.54
N ILE A 13 8.64 -2.17 -5.56
CA ILE A 13 7.75 -2.14 -6.75
C ILE A 13 6.30 -2.46 -6.35
N VAL A 14 6.08 -3.50 -5.53
CA VAL A 14 4.74 -3.87 -5.04
C VAL A 14 4.14 -2.73 -4.23
N THR A 15 4.92 -2.11 -3.36
CA THR A 15 4.47 -0.95 -2.57
C THR A 15 4.18 0.25 -3.46
N ALA A 16 4.98 0.49 -4.51
CA ALA A 16 4.71 1.57 -5.45
C ALA A 16 3.38 1.37 -6.18
N VAL A 17 3.10 0.17 -6.69
CA VAL A 17 1.81 -0.13 -7.33
C VAL A 17 0.66 -0.02 -6.34
N ASN A 18 0.82 -0.50 -5.12
CA ASN A 18 -0.18 -0.34 -4.06
C ASN A 18 -0.58 1.12 -3.83
N TYR A 19 0.38 2.04 -3.78
CA TYR A 19 0.07 3.48 -3.68
C TYR A 19 -0.54 4.05 -4.97
N ALA A 20 -0.19 3.51 -6.13
CA ALA A 20 -0.76 3.95 -7.40
C ALA A 20 -2.24 3.56 -7.50
N ASP A 21 -2.63 2.39 -6.97
CA ASP A 21 -4.02 1.92 -6.86
C ASP A 21 -4.89 2.83 -5.97
N ARG A 22 -4.28 3.41 -4.92
CA ARG A 22 -4.95 4.39 -4.06
C ARG A 22 -5.17 5.71 -4.81
N ALA A 23 -4.20 6.16 -5.59
CA ALA A 23 -4.27 7.38 -6.37
C ALA A 23 -5.19 7.29 -7.61
N THR A 24 -5.47 6.08 -8.10
CA THR A 24 -6.25 5.84 -9.33
C THR A 24 -7.61 6.54 -9.31
N LEU A 25 -8.39 6.32 -8.25
CA LEU A 25 -9.72 6.93 -8.12
C LEU A 25 -9.64 8.44 -7.91
N SER A 26 -8.55 8.96 -7.35
CA SER A 26 -8.39 10.40 -7.20
C SER A 26 -8.20 11.09 -8.55
N ILE A 27 -7.40 10.50 -9.44
CA ILE A 27 -7.11 11.05 -10.76
C ILE A 27 -8.31 10.86 -11.71
N ALA A 28 -8.94 9.68 -11.67
CA ALA A 28 -10.13 9.37 -12.45
C ALA A 28 -11.43 9.97 -11.87
N GLY A 29 -11.39 10.47 -10.63
CA GLY A 29 -12.57 10.72 -9.81
C GLY A 29 -13.53 11.75 -10.39
N THR A 30 -13.04 12.75 -11.12
CA THR A 30 -13.91 13.76 -11.74
C THR A 30 -14.75 13.17 -12.88
N GLU A 31 -14.16 12.34 -13.73
CA GLU A 31 -14.89 11.68 -14.83
C GLU A 31 -15.83 10.61 -14.27
N VAL A 32 -15.37 9.80 -13.31
CA VAL A 32 -16.21 8.82 -12.60
C VAL A 32 -17.44 9.49 -11.98
N ALA A 33 -17.27 10.63 -11.29
CA ALA A 33 -18.37 11.33 -10.67
C ALA A 33 -19.38 11.87 -11.70
N LYS A 34 -18.88 12.35 -12.85
CA LYS A 34 -19.71 12.88 -13.93
C LYS A 34 -20.51 11.79 -14.63
N GLU A 35 -19.86 10.69 -15.00
CA GLU A 35 -20.49 9.61 -15.76
C GLU A 35 -21.47 8.80 -14.91
N LEU A 36 -21.10 8.52 -13.66
CA LEU A 36 -21.98 7.80 -12.73
C LEU A 36 -22.99 8.72 -12.01
N GLN A 37 -23.03 10.02 -12.36
CA GLN A 37 -23.88 11.05 -11.76
C GLN A 37 -23.81 11.07 -10.21
N LEU A 38 -22.60 10.91 -9.67
CA LEU A 38 -22.36 10.84 -8.24
C LEU A 38 -22.23 12.25 -7.64
N SER A 39 -22.92 12.48 -6.54
CA SER A 39 -22.72 13.70 -5.74
C SER A 39 -21.33 13.71 -5.08
N ALA A 40 -20.84 14.89 -4.70
CA ALA A 40 -19.60 15.03 -3.92
C ALA A 40 -19.66 14.24 -2.59
N VAL A 41 -20.83 14.15 -1.97
CA VAL A 41 -21.05 13.36 -0.75
C VAL A 41 -20.89 11.87 -1.02
N SER A 42 -21.47 11.36 -2.12
CA SER A 42 -21.34 9.97 -2.56
C SER A 42 -19.89 9.61 -2.86
N MET A 43 -19.15 10.50 -3.55
CA MET A 43 -17.72 10.33 -3.79
C MET A 43 -16.93 10.28 -2.48
N GLY A 44 -17.27 11.14 -1.51
CA GLY A 44 -16.70 11.10 -0.17
C GLY A 44 -16.87 9.75 0.54
N TYR A 45 -18.05 9.13 0.41
CA TYR A 45 -18.27 7.77 0.93
C TYR A 45 -17.44 6.72 0.20
N ILE A 46 -17.32 6.78 -1.13
CA ILE A 46 -16.50 5.84 -1.90
C ILE A 46 -15.01 5.94 -1.52
N PHE A 47 -14.47 7.15 -1.35
CA PHE A 47 -13.11 7.34 -0.84
C PHE A 47 -12.94 6.80 0.58
N SER A 48 -13.94 7.02 1.44
CA SER A 48 -13.91 6.57 2.84
C SER A 48 -14.02 5.05 2.98
N ALA A 49 -14.69 4.38 2.03
CA ALA A 49 -14.90 2.93 2.02
C ALA A 49 -13.57 2.16 2.15
N PHE A 50 -12.54 2.62 1.42
CA PHE A 50 -11.19 2.08 1.50
C PHE A 50 -10.63 2.20 2.92
N GLY A 51 -10.71 3.40 3.51
CA GLY A 51 -10.16 3.67 4.85
C GLY A 51 -10.84 2.84 5.95
N TRP A 52 -12.16 2.69 5.88
CA TRP A 52 -12.91 1.87 6.84
C TRP A 52 -12.53 0.40 6.76
N ALA A 53 -12.50 -0.17 5.54
CA ALA A 53 -12.10 -1.55 5.35
C ALA A 53 -10.65 -1.80 5.79
N TYR A 54 -9.76 -0.87 5.45
CA TYR A 54 -8.35 -0.94 5.80
C TYR A 54 -8.15 -0.93 7.33
N LEU A 55 -8.86 -0.07 8.05
CA LEU A 55 -8.83 -0.02 9.52
C LEU A 55 -9.31 -1.34 10.13
N LEU A 56 -10.47 -1.84 9.68
CA LEU A 56 -11.07 -3.06 10.22
C LEU A 56 -10.17 -4.28 10.01
N MET A 57 -9.45 -4.34 8.88
CA MET A 57 -8.60 -5.48 8.54
C MET A 57 -7.15 -5.40 8.99
N GLN A 58 -6.68 -4.29 9.58
CA GLN A 58 -5.31 -4.24 10.11
C GLN A 58 -5.05 -5.29 11.20
N ILE A 59 -5.98 -5.46 12.15
CA ILE A 59 -5.82 -6.42 13.26
C ILE A 59 -5.99 -7.86 12.75
N PRO A 60 -7.08 -8.24 12.05
CA PRO A 60 -7.22 -9.58 11.49
C PRO A 60 -6.12 -9.93 10.47
N GLY A 61 -5.68 -8.97 9.66
CA GLY A 61 -4.60 -9.13 8.69
C GLY A 61 -3.27 -9.48 9.36
N GLY A 62 -2.95 -8.82 10.47
CA GLY A 62 -1.79 -9.17 11.31
C GLY A 62 -1.87 -10.62 11.82
N TRP A 63 -3.01 -11.01 12.38
CA TRP A 63 -3.24 -12.39 12.83
C TRP A 63 -3.14 -13.42 11.69
N LEU A 64 -3.63 -13.07 10.51
CA LEU A 64 -3.56 -13.93 9.33
C LEU A 64 -2.10 -14.15 8.90
N LEU A 65 -1.29 -13.09 8.93
CA LEU A 65 0.16 -13.15 8.68
C LEU A 65 0.87 -14.03 9.70
N ASP A 66 0.54 -13.89 10.99
CA ASP A 66 1.10 -14.73 12.05
C ASP A 66 0.74 -16.22 11.90
N LYS A 67 -0.44 -16.52 11.36
CA LYS A 67 -0.94 -17.90 11.23
C LYS A 67 -0.52 -18.59 9.94
N PHE A 68 -0.57 -17.90 8.80
CA PHE A 68 -0.39 -18.50 7.48
C PHE A 68 0.93 -18.10 6.79
N GLY A 69 1.70 -17.22 7.40
CA GLY A 69 2.99 -16.74 6.89
C GLY A 69 2.85 -15.57 5.92
N SER A 70 3.91 -14.78 5.83
CA SER A 70 3.94 -13.50 5.12
C SER A 70 3.83 -13.70 3.61
N LYS A 71 4.48 -14.73 3.05
CA LYS A 71 4.42 -15.02 1.60
C LYS A 71 3.00 -15.31 1.11
N LYS A 72 2.29 -16.24 1.76
CA LYS A 72 0.96 -16.71 1.30
C LYS A 72 -0.09 -15.62 1.42
N VAL A 73 -0.18 -15.00 2.60
CA VAL A 73 -1.17 -13.93 2.85
C VAL A 73 -0.96 -12.77 1.89
N TYR A 74 0.28 -12.34 1.68
CA TYR A 74 0.55 -11.24 0.77
C TYR A 74 0.27 -11.61 -0.69
N THR A 75 0.50 -12.87 -1.10
CA THR A 75 0.10 -13.35 -2.43
C THR A 75 -1.41 -13.22 -2.65
N TYR A 76 -2.22 -13.70 -1.70
CA TYR A 76 -3.67 -13.59 -1.79
C TYR A 76 -4.13 -12.14 -1.76
N SER A 77 -3.56 -11.32 -0.88
CA SER A 77 -3.84 -9.88 -0.86
C SER A 77 -3.52 -9.20 -2.18
N LEU A 78 -2.36 -9.46 -2.76
CA LEU A 78 -1.93 -8.90 -4.04
C LEU A 78 -2.88 -9.31 -5.17
N PHE A 79 -3.27 -10.59 -5.21
CA PHE A 79 -4.24 -11.10 -6.17
C PHE A 79 -5.63 -10.44 -6.02
N PHE A 80 -6.18 -10.43 -4.80
CA PHE A 80 -7.52 -9.91 -4.55
C PHE A 80 -7.59 -8.40 -4.73
N TRP A 81 -6.59 -7.64 -4.28
CA TRP A 81 -6.55 -6.21 -4.56
C TRP A 81 -6.55 -5.99 -6.07
N SER A 82 -5.69 -6.71 -6.82
CA SER A 82 -5.57 -6.54 -8.28
C SER A 82 -6.87 -6.87 -8.99
N LEU A 83 -7.56 -7.93 -8.52
CA LEU A 83 -8.87 -8.31 -9.01
C LEU A 83 -9.91 -7.22 -8.76
N PHE A 84 -10.01 -6.66 -7.56
CA PHE A 84 -10.97 -5.61 -7.26
C PHE A 84 -10.62 -4.27 -7.93
N THR A 85 -9.34 -3.97 -8.16
CA THR A 85 -8.95 -2.85 -9.02
C THR A 85 -9.39 -3.10 -10.45
N PHE A 86 -9.10 -4.28 -11.01
CA PHE A 86 -9.49 -4.62 -12.39
C PHE A 86 -11.00 -4.53 -12.60
N LEU A 87 -11.79 -5.06 -11.65
CA LEU A 87 -13.25 -5.04 -11.69
C LEU A 87 -13.85 -3.63 -11.57
N GLN A 88 -13.15 -2.65 -10.98
CA GLN A 88 -13.61 -1.25 -10.96
C GLN A 88 -13.70 -0.65 -12.37
N GLY A 89 -12.89 -1.13 -13.31
CA GLY A 89 -12.94 -0.70 -14.71
C GLY A 89 -14.11 -1.29 -15.51
N PHE A 90 -14.98 -2.07 -14.90
CA PHE A 90 -16.20 -2.62 -15.54
C PHE A 90 -17.47 -2.16 -14.82
N VAL A 91 -17.37 -1.09 -14.04
CA VAL A 91 -18.50 -0.56 -13.27
C VAL A 91 -19.54 0.12 -14.16
N ASP A 92 -19.11 0.66 -15.29
CA ASP A 92 -19.93 1.20 -16.38
C ASP A 92 -20.95 0.18 -16.92
N MET A 93 -20.64 -1.12 -16.86
CA MET A 93 -21.55 -2.19 -17.27
C MET A 93 -22.74 -2.39 -16.31
N PHE A 94 -22.66 -1.89 -15.08
CA PHE A 94 -23.77 -1.97 -14.14
C PHE A 94 -24.79 -0.85 -14.39
N PRO A 95 -26.09 -1.10 -14.15
CA PRO A 95 -27.08 -0.03 -14.19
C PRO A 95 -26.68 1.14 -13.30
N LEU A 96 -26.90 2.37 -13.75
CA LEU A 96 -26.48 3.60 -13.06
C LEU A 96 -26.88 3.64 -11.58
N ALA A 97 -28.06 3.08 -11.25
CA ALA A 97 -28.58 2.97 -9.89
C ALA A 97 -27.69 2.12 -8.95
N TRP A 98 -26.96 1.14 -9.49
CA TRP A 98 -26.07 0.25 -8.73
C TRP A 98 -24.60 0.64 -8.86
N ALA A 99 -24.21 1.40 -9.88
CA ALA A 99 -22.81 1.72 -10.16
C ALA A 99 -22.09 2.38 -8.97
N GLY A 100 -22.73 3.32 -8.27
CA GLY A 100 -22.16 3.93 -7.06
C GLY A 100 -21.96 2.96 -5.90
N ILE A 101 -22.91 2.03 -5.70
CA ILE A 101 -22.82 0.99 -4.66
C ILE A 101 -21.75 -0.04 -5.03
N SER A 102 -21.68 -0.42 -6.31
CA SER A 102 -20.63 -1.29 -6.84
C SER A 102 -19.25 -0.69 -6.64
N MET A 103 -19.06 0.61 -6.95
CA MET A 103 -17.79 1.31 -6.69
C MET A 103 -17.44 1.34 -5.21
N PHE A 104 -18.40 1.65 -4.35
CA PHE A 104 -18.20 1.62 -2.91
C PHE A 104 -17.75 0.23 -2.44
N PHE A 105 -18.43 -0.82 -2.88
CA PHE A 105 -18.12 -2.20 -2.52
C PHE A 105 -16.74 -2.63 -3.02
N MET A 106 -16.41 -2.32 -4.27
CA MET A 106 -15.09 -2.63 -4.84
C MET A 106 -13.97 -1.88 -4.11
N ARG A 107 -14.18 -0.62 -3.74
CA ARG A 107 -13.22 0.17 -2.94
C ARG A 107 -13.09 -0.36 -1.51
N PHE A 108 -14.18 -0.81 -0.91
CA PHE A 108 -14.16 -1.48 0.38
C PHE A 108 -13.37 -2.79 0.32
N MET A 109 -13.63 -3.64 -0.69
CA MET A 109 -12.91 -4.90 -0.89
C MET A 109 -11.42 -4.70 -1.24
N LEU A 110 -11.09 -3.63 -1.96
CA LEU A 110 -9.71 -3.20 -2.19
C LEU A 110 -9.02 -2.88 -0.85
N GLY A 111 -9.61 -2.04 -0.01
CA GLY A 111 -9.06 -1.70 1.31
C GLY A 111 -8.93 -2.91 2.23
N PHE A 112 -9.90 -3.82 2.19
CA PHE A 112 -9.88 -5.10 2.91
C PHE A 112 -8.68 -5.96 2.49
N SER A 113 -8.41 -6.03 1.18
CA SER A 113 -7.35 -6.85 0.61
C SER A 113 -5.96 -6.23 0.80
N GLU A 114 -5.86 -4.90 0.81
CA GLU A 114 -4.59 -4.20 0.99
C GLU A 114 -4.12 -4.09 2.45
N ALA A 115 -5.01 -4.24 3.44
CA ALA A 115 -4.70 -4.04 4.86
C ALA A 115 -3.43 -4.78 5.38
N PRO A 116 -3.17 -6.05 5.05
CA PRO A 116 -1.99 -6.76 5.56
C PRO A 116 -0.69 -6.43 4.83
N SER A 117 -0.70 -5.62 3.76
CA SER A 117 0.49 -5.34 2.94
C SER A 117 1.64 -4.70 3.74
N PHE A 118 1.37 -3.66 4.54
CA PHE A 118 2.40 -2.98 5.33
C PHE A 118 2.95 -3.84 6.48
N PRO A 119 2.11 -4.52 7.29
CA PRO A 119 2.61 -5.49 8.25
C PRO A 119 3.44 -6.61 7.59
N ALA A 120 3.03 -7.10 6.42
CA ALA A 120 3.79 -8.09 5.66
C ALA A 120 5.15 -7.54 5.19
N ASN A 121 5.20 -6.32 4.64
CA ASN A 121 6.44 -5.64 4.27
C ASN A 121 7.42 -5.55 5.45
N ALA A 122 6.93 -5.10 6.61
CA ALA A 122 7.74 -4.97 7.81
C ALA A 122 8.28 -6.35 8.29
N ARG A 123 7.44 -7.40 8.24
CA ARG A 123 7.85 -8.77 8.58
C ARG A 123 8.91 -9.30 7.63
N ILE A 124 8.73 -9.13 6.31
CA ILE A 124 9.69 -9.60 5.31
C ILE A 124 11.03 -8.85 5.46
N VAL A 125 11.01 -7.53 5.63
CA VAL A 125 12.24 -6.75 5.86
C VAL A 125 12.94 -7.20 7.15
N ALA A 126 12.18 -7.51 8.21
CA ALA A 126 12.76 -8.04 9.44
C ALA A 126 13.34 -9.47 9.31
N ALA A 127 12.81 -10.29 8.40
CA ALA A 127 13.35 -11.62 8.10
C ALA A 127 14.59 -11.58 7.19
N TRP A 128 14.67 -10.60 6.28
CA TRP A 128 15.72 -10.53 5.25
C TRP A 128 16.89 -9.60 5.58
N PHE A 129 16.71 -8.63 6.48
CA PHE A 129 17.73 -7.64 6.81
C PHE A 129 18.19 -7.68 8.28
N PRO A 130 19.52 -7.56 8.51
CA PRO A 130 20.10 -7.35 9.83
C PRO A 130 19.53 -6.13 10.55
N THR A 131 19.60 -6.12 11.89
CA THR A 131 19.08 -5.01 12.72
C THR A 131 19.65 -3.65 12.32
N LYS A 132 20.94 -3.58 11.96
CA LYS A 132 21.61 -2.34 11.53
C LYS A 132 21.11 -1.81 10.18
N GLU A 133 20.75 -2.70 9.25
CA GLU A 133 20.32 -2.33 7.89
C GLU A 133 18.79 -2.19 7.78
N ARG A 134 18.04 -2.71 8.77
CA ARG A 134 16.57 -2.75 8.78
C ARG A 134 15.93 -1.36 8.67
N GLY A 135 16.53 -0.35 9.31
CA GLY A 135 16.06 1.03 9.25
C GLY A 135 16.13 1.58 7.82
N THR A 136 17.27 1.41 7.15
CA THR A 136 17.48 1.84 5.76
C THR A 136 16.57 1.08 4.80
N ALA A 137 16.47 -0.25 4.94
CA ALA A 137 15.55 -1.05 4.13
C ALA A 137 14.10 -0.59 4.31
N SER A 138 13.71 -0.22 5.54
CA SER A 138 12.37 0.29 5.81
C SER A 138 12.11 1.66 5.17
N ALA A 139 13.10 2.55 5.24
CA ALA A 139 13.01 3.86 4.60
C ALA A 139 12.90 3.73 3.06
N ILE A 140 13.67 2.81 2.45
CA ILE A 140 13.64 2.56 1.01
C ILE A 140 12.23 2.16 0.57
N PHE A 141 11.61 1.14 1.18
CA PHE A 141 10.26 0.75 0.75
C PHE A 141 9.20 1.83 1.07
N ASN A 142 9.34 2.58 2.17
CA ASN A 142 8.40 3.68 2.46
C ASN A 142 8.52 4.80 1.42
N SER A 143 9.71 5.06 0.88
CA SER A 143 9.90 6.05 -0.18
C SER A 143 9.19 5.69 -1.50
N ALA A 144 8.80 4.42 -1.67
CA ALA A 144 8.02 3.95 -2.83
C ALA A 144 6.69 4.69 -2.99
N GLN A 145 6.09 5.20 -1.91
CA GLN A 145 4.84 5.96 -1.97
C GLN A 145 4.98 7.24 -2.80
N TYR A 146 6.12 7.92 -2.69
CA TYR A 146 6.37 9.16 -3.41
C TYR A 146 6.80 8.87 -4.85
N PHE A 147 7.64 7.85 -5.03
CA PHE A 147 8.02 7.37 -6.36
C PHE A 147 6.79 6.94 -7.18
N SER A 148 5.85 6.26 -6.53
CA SER A 148 4.58 5.84 -7.12
C SER A 148 3.81 7.03 -7.70
N LEU A 149 3.57 8.08 -6.91
CA LEU A 149 2.86 9.25 -7.39
C LEU A 149 3.59 9.95 -8.53
N ALA A 150 4.92 10.06 -8.47
CA ALA A 150 5.69 10.70 -9.52
C ALA A 150 5.66 9.93 -10.86
N LEU A 151 5.67 8.61 -10.81
CA LEU A 151 5.67 7.75 -12.00
C LEU A 151 4.26 7.51 -12.54
N PHE A 152 3.33 7.13 -11.68
CA PHE A 152 1.99 6.70 -12.08
C PHE A 152 1.05 7.89 -12.27
N SER A 153 1.14 9.01 -11.54
CA SER A 153 0.16 10.10 -11.72
C SER A 153 0.11 10.65 -13.15
N PRO A 154 1.24 10.90 -13.84
CA PRO A 154 1.22 11.31 -15.25
C PRO A 154 0.66 10.22 -16.17
N LEU A 155 1.02 8.95 -15.92
CA LEU A 155 0.54 7.80 -16.69
C LEU A 155 -0.98 7.67 -16.57
N LEU A 156 -1.51 7.71 -15.34
CA LEU A 156 -2.94 7.60 -15.04
C LEU A 156 -3.70 8.79 -15.62
N GLY A 157 -3.17 10.01 -15.51
CA GLY A 157 -3.79 11.20 -16.10
C GLY A 157 -3.84 11.15 -17.64
N TRP A 158 -2.78 10.67 -18.28
CA TRP A 158 -2.76 10.43 -19.72
C TRP A 158 -3.75 9.35 -20.14
N LEU A 159 -3.82 8.26 -19.37
CA LEU A 159 -4.72 7.14 -19.61
C LEU A 159 -6.20 7.55 -19.52
N THR A 160 -6.56 8.31 -18.48
CA THR A 160 -7.90 8.91 -18.34
C THR A 160 -8.25 9.79 -19.54
N PHE A 161 -7.30 10.60 -20.02
CA PHE A 161 -7.53 11.51 -21.14
C PHE A 161 -7.64 10.80 -22.49
N ALA A 162 -6.82 9.76 -22.74
CA ALA A 162 -6.72 9.11 -24.05
C ALA A 162 -7.72 7.97 -24.25
N TRP A 163 -7.94 7.14 -23.22
CA TRP A 163 -8.75 5.92 -23.32
C TRP A 163 -9.97 5.92 -22.38
N GLY A 164 -10.14 6.93 -21.54
CA GLY A 164 -11.21 6.98 -20.55
C GLY A 164 -10.79 6.45 -19.19
N TRP A 165 -11.63 6.67 -18.18
CA TRP A 165 -11.31 6.39 -16.80
C TRP A 165 -11.32 4.89 -16.47
N GLU A 166 -12.11 4.08 -17.19
CA GLU A 166 -12.23 2.64 -16.95
C GLU A 166 -10.90 1.94 -17.17
N HIS A 167 -10.17 2.38 -18.21
CA HIS A 167 -8.88 1.83 -18.60
C HIS A 167 -7.81 2.04 -17.54
N VAL A 168 -7.96 3.07 -16.70
CA VAL A 168 -7.06 3.34 -15.58
C VAL A 168 -7.11 2.20 -14.57
N PHE A 169 -8.31 1.69 -14.29
CA PHE A 169 -8.52 0.58 -13.38
C PHE A 169 -8.12 -0.76 -13.99
N THR A 170 -8.42 -1.01 -15.27
CA THR A 170 -8.06 -2.27 -15.94
C THR A 170 -6.56 -2.43 -16.13
N VAL A 171 -5.84 -1.36 -16.53
CA VAL A 171 -4.37 -1.38 -16.68
C VAL A 171 -3.70 -1.60 -15.33
N MET A 172 -4.13 -0.88 -14.29
CA MET A 172 -3.57 -1.04 -12.94
C MET A 172 -3.83 -2.44 -12.35
N GLY A 173 -5.05 -2.96 -12.50
CA GLY A 173 -5.36 -4.34 -12.13
C GLY A 173 -4.53 -5.37 -12.91
N GLY A 174 -4.31 -5.14 -14.20
CA GLY A 174 -3.43 -5.97 -15.04
C GLY A 174 -1.97 -5.99 -14.57
N ILE A 175 -1.41 -4.81 -14.26
CA ILE A 175 -0.07 -4.69 -13.66
C ILE A 175 -0.01 -5.47 -12.34
N GLY A 176 -1.05 -5.36 -11.51
CA GLY A 176 -1.16 -6.09 -10.25
C GLY A 176 -1.17 -7.62 -10.42
N PHE A 177 -1.84 -8.16 -11.45
CA PHE A 177 -1.80 -9.59 -11.75
C PHE A 177 -0.40 -10.06 -12.21
N VAL A 178 0.28 -9.28 -13.05
CA VAL A 178 1.67 -9.57 -13.44
C VAL A 178 2.57 -9.57 -12.21
N LEU A 179 2.40 -8.59 -11.32
CA LEU A 179 3.14 -8.55 -10.05
C LEU A 179 2.81 -9.72 -9.13
N THR A 180 1.57 -10.18 -9.10
CA THR A 180 1.18 -11.38 -8.36
C THR A 180 1.97 -12.60 -8.85
N ALA A 181 2.04 -12.79 -10.17
CA ALA A 181 2.79 -13.89 -10.77
C ALA A 181 4.29 -13.79 -10.49
N LEU A 182 4.85 -12.58 -10.55
CA LEU A 182 6.26 -12.32 -10.21
C LEU A 182 6.53 -12.54 -8.72
N TRP A 183 5.62 -12.13 -7.84
CA TRP A 183 5.72 -12.32 -6.40
C TRP A 183 5.80 -13.81 -6.03
N ILE A 184 4.89 -14.63 -6.59
CA ILE A 184 4.88 -16.08 -6.35
C ILE A 184 6.20 -16.74 -6.76
N LYS A 185 6.77 -16.29 -7.89
CA LYS A 185 8.00 -16.83 -8.48
C LYS A 185 9.28 -16.35 -7.82
N LEU A 186 9.31 -15.14 -7.24
CA LEU A 186 10.54 -14.50 -6.78
C LEU A 186 10.65 -14.40 -5.27
N ILE A 187 9.54 -14.33 -4.53
CA ILE A 187 9.57 -14.23 -3.08
C ILE A 187 9.57 -15.62 -2.46
N TYR A 188 10.60 -15.91 -1.68
CA TYR A 188 10.70 -17.09 -0.82
C TYR A 188 11.05 -16.64 0.61
N ASN A 189 10.93 -17.55 1.57
CA ASN A 189 11.56 -17.32 2.87
C ASN A 189 13.08 -17.35 2.69
N PRO A 190 13.87 -16.63 3.51
CA PRO A 190 15.32 -16.65 3.37
C PRO A 190 15.91 -18.06 3.49
N THR A 191 15.28 -18.92 4.30
CA THR A 191 15.66 -20.33 4.49
C THR A 191 15.34 -21.23 3.29
N ASP A 192 14.32 -20.87 2.50
CA ASP A 192 13.82 -21.67 1.38
C ASP A 192 14.22 -21.11 0.00
N HIS A 193 15.05 -20.06 -0.03
CA HIS A 193 15.30 -19.31 -1.26
C HIS A 193 16.39 -19.97 -2.12
N PRO A 194 16.11 -20.31 -3.40
CA PRO A 194 17.01 -21.14 -4.23
C PRO A 194 18.33 -20.46 -4.62
N ARG A 195 18.40 -19.13 -4.53
CA ARG A 195 19.63 -18.34 -4.78
C ARG A 195 20.29 -17.80 -3.50
N MET A 196 19.88 -18.28 -2.31
CA MET A 196 20.51 -17.85 -1.06
C MET A 196 21.82 -18.60 -0.84
N SER A 197 22.91 -17.88 -0.59
CA SER A 197 24.17 -18.49 -0.16
C SER A 197 24.11 -18.82 1.34
N GLU A 198 24.68 -19.95 1.76
CA GLU A 198 24.78 -20.32 3.17
C GLU A 198 25.52 -19.26 3.99
N GLU A 199 26.50 -18.58 3.39
CA GLU A 199 27.25 -17.49 4.00
C GLU A 199 26.36 -16.26 4.27
N GLU A 200 25.48 -15.92 3.31
CA GLU A 200 24.55 -14.79 3.46
C GLU A 200 23.48 -15.12 4.51
N LEU A 201 23.01 -16.37 4.56
CA LEU A 201 22.02 -16.83 5.52
C LEU A 201 22.57 -16.78 6.95
N LYS A 202 23.81 -17.26 7.14
CA LYS A 202 24.53 -17.15 8.43
C LYS A 202 24.70 -15.69 8.83
N PHE A 203 25.20 -14.85 7.92
CA PHE A 203 25.40 -13.43 8.18
C PHE A 203 24.12 -12.72 8.65
N ILE A 204 22.98 -12.92 7.99
CA ILE A 204 21.74 -12.25 8.42
C ILE A 204 21.22 -12.82 9.74
N SER A 205 21.36 -14.12 9.97
CA SER A 205 20.91 -14.78 11.21
C SER A 205 21.70 -14.31 12.43
N GLU A 206 23.02 -14.21 12.31
CA GLU A 206 23.93 -13.77 13.38
C GLU A 206 23.76 -12.28 13.67
N ASN A 207 23.39 -11.48 12.66
CA ASN A 207 23.17 -10.04 12.79
C ASN A 207 21.71 -9.64 13.08
N GLY A 208 20.91 -10.57 13.62
CA GLY A 208 19.59 -10.28 14.23
C GLY A 208 18.41 -10.24 13.26
N ALA A 209 18.54 -10.78 12.04
CA ALA A 209 17.40 -11.02 11.18
C ALA A 209 16.54 -12.17 11.73
N VAL A 210 15.22 -12.03 11.65
CA VAL A 210 14.27 -13.05 12.16
C VAL A 210 13.97 -14.04 11.05
N VAL A 211 14.95 -14.87 10.73
CA VAL A 211 14.97 -15.69 9.50
C VAL A 211 13.86 -16.76 9.46
N ASP A 212 13.46 -17.26 10.63
CA ASP A 212 12.39 -18.26 10.82
C ASP A 212 11.04 -17.64 11.22
N MET A 213 10.77 -16.36 10.92
CA MET A 213 9.56 -15.69 11.39
C MET A 213 8.25 -16.39 10.98
N ASP A 214 8.25 -17.03 9.80
CA ASP A 214 7.09 -17.75 9.26
C ASP A 214 7.11 -19.26 9.59
N HIS A 215 8.23 -19.80 10.09
CA HIS A 215 8.37 -21.20 10.51
C HIS A 215 8.17 -21.30 12.03
N LYS A 216 6.95 -21.68 12.46
CA LYS A 216 6.68 -21.94 13.88
C LYS A 216 7.65 -23.01 14.41
N LYS A 217 8.52 -22.65 15.34
CA LYS A 217 9.28 -23.64 16.13
C LYS A 217 8.28 -24.56 16.85
N PRO A 218 8.34 -25.89 16.68
CA PRO A 218 7.51 -26.81 17.45
C PRO A 218 7.86 -26.64 18.93
N GLY A 219 6.89 -26.17 19.72
CA GLY A 219 7.05 -25.93 21.17
C GLY A 219 7.14 -24.46 21.62
N SER A 220 7.04 -23.46 20.72
CA SER A 220 6.86 -22.08 21.19
C SER A 220 5.46 -21.95 21.81
N ALA A 221 5.39 -21.75 23.13
CA ALA A 221 4.15 -21.47 23.84
C ALA A 221 3.35 -20.42 23.05
N ALA A 222 2.07 -20.71 22.78
CA ALA A 222 1.18 -19.76 22.15
C ALA A 222 1.30 -18.44 22.91
N ALA A 223 1.89 -17.42 22.28
CA ALA A 223 1.99 -16.09 22.86
C ALA A 223 0.59 -15.74 23.35
N SER A 224 0.49 -15.46 24.66
CA SER A 224 -0.79 -15.20 25.31
C SER A 224 -1.55 -14.20 24.45
N GLY A 225 -2.75 -14.56 23.99
CA GLY A 225 -3.54 -13.74 23.07
C GLY A 225 -3.68 -12.29 23.54
N PRO A 226 -4.14 -11.37 22.68
CA PRO A 226 -4.13 -9.94 22.95
C PRO A 226 -4.79 -9.65 24.29
N LYS A 227 -3.98 -9.32 25.30
CA LYS A 227 -4.49 -8.99 26.63
C LYS A 227 -5.10 -7.61 26.50
N LEU A 228 -6.42 -7.51 26.68
CA LEU A 228 -7.17 -6.25 26.69
C LEU A 228 -6.54 -5.19 27.62
N HIS A 229 -5.78 -5.66 28.62
CA HIS A 229 -4.95 -4.84 29.50
C HIS A 229 -3.89 -4.00 28.76
N TYR A 230 -3.24 -4.51 27.71
CA TYR A 230 -2.25 -3.76 26.93
C TYR A 230 -2.88 -2.63 26.12
N ILE A 231 -4.09 -2.82 25.59
CA ILE A 231 -4.84 -1.76 24.89
C ILE A 231 -5.15 -0.62 25.88
N LYS A 232 -5.59 -0.96 27.09
CA LYS A 232 -5.85 0.04 28.14
C LYS A 232 -4.57 0.78 28.55
N GLN A 233 -3.44 0.08 28.65
CA GLN A 233 -2.14 0.67 28.99
C GLN A 233 -1.64 1.64 27.91
N LEU A 234 -1.76 1.26 26.64
CA LEU A 234 -1.42 2.10 25.49
C LEU A 234 -2.27 3.37 25.44
N LEU A 235 -3.59 3.25 25.62
CA LEU A 235 -4.52 4.38 25.58
C LEU A 235 -4.44 5.29 26.82
N SER A 236 -3.88 4.83 27.93
CA SER A 236 -3.72 5.64 29.15
C SER A 236 -2.40 6.43 29.18
N ASN A 237 -1.44 6.10 28.32
CA ASN A 237 -0.14 6.74 28.30
C ASN A 237 -0.19 8.06 27.50
N ARG A 238 0.01 9.19 28.18
CA ARG A 238 0.03 10.54 27.57
C ARG A 238 0.99 10.68 26.39
N MET A 239 2.17 10.05 26.46
CA MET A 239 3.15 10.13 25.37
C MET A 239 2.64 9.39 24.13
N MET A 240 2.01 8.23 24.30
CA MET A 240 1.42 7.48 23.19
C MET A 240 0.22 8.20 22.57
N LEU A 241 -0.63 8.80 23.41
CA LEU A 241 -1.72 9.64 22.92
C LEU A 241 -1.20 10.82 22.09
N GLY A 242 -0.13 11.49 22.54
CA GLY A 242 0.52 12.56 21.77
C GLY A 242 1.01 12.09 20.40
N VAL A 243 1.63 10.91 20.32
CA VAL A 243 2.05 10.30 19.06
C VAL A 243 0.85 9.95 18.17
N PHE A 244 -0.24 9.42 18.74
CA PHE A 244 -1.45 9.10 17.96
C PHE A 244 -2.10 10.35 17.38
N PHE A 245 -2.22 11.44 18.14
CA PHE A 245 -2.73 12.70 17.63
C PHE A 245 -1.83 13.30 16.56
N GLY A 246 -0.50 13.32 16.78
CA GLY A 246 0.45 13.78 15.77
C GLY A 246 0.32 12.99 14.46
N GLN A 247 0.28 11.66 14.56
CA GLN A 247 0.13 10.78 13.41
C GLN A 247 -1.23 10.96 12.71
N TYR A 248 -2.30 11.24 13.45
CA TYR A 248 -3.62 11.52 12.89
C TYR A 248 -3.61 12.78 12.02
N PHE A 249 -3.02 13.89 12.49
CA PHE A 249 -2.94 15.13 11.72
C PHE A 249 -2.10 14.95 10.44
N ILE A 250 -0.97 14.26 10.55
CA ILE A 250 -0.11 13.94 9.40
C ILE A 250 -0.87 13.10 8.37
N ASN A 251 -1.59 12.06 8.81
CA ASN A 251 -2.37 11.22 7.92
C ASN A 251 -3.52 11.98 7.27
N THR A 252 -4.20 12.86 8.01
CA THR A 252 -5.30 13.68 7.47
C THR A 252 -4.84 14.53 6.29
N ILE A 253 -3.69 15.21 6.44
CA ILE A 253 -3.10 16.02 5.36
C ILE A 253 -2.70 15.12 4.19
N THR A 254 -2.02 14.01 4.48
CA THR A 254 -1.53 13.08 3.44
C THR A 254 -2.68 12.51 2.60
N TRP A 255 -3.76 12.07 3.26
CA TRP A 255 -4.94 11.53 2.59
C TRP A 255 -5.69 12.57 1.78
N PHE A 256 -5.75 13.83 2.23
CA PHE A 256 -6.31 14.91 1.43
C PHE A 256 -5.58 15.08 0.10
N PHE A 257 -4.24 15.13 0.13
CA PHE A 257 -3.42 15.23 -1.08
C PHE A 257 -3.54 14.02 -2.00
N LEU A 258 -3.81 12.84 -1.44
CA LEU A 258 -4.00 11.61 -2.22
C LEU A 258 -5.40 11.44 -2.83
N THR A 259 -6.43 12.07 -2.27
CA THR A 259 -7.84 11.79 -2.65
C THR A 259 -8.53 12.97 -3.28
N TRP A 260 -8.60 14.09 -2.56
CA TRP A 260 -9.37 15.25 -2.97
C TRP A 260 -8.56 16.27 -3.76
N PHE A 261 -7.24 16.30 -3.60
CA PHE A 261 -6.41 17.31 -4.25
C PHE A 261 -6.51 17.30 -5.78
N PRO A 262 -6.36 16.17 -6.49
CA PRO A 262 -6.61 16.12 -7.93
C PRO A 262 -8.02 16.60 -8.34
N ILE A 263 -9.07 16.15 -7.65
CA ILE A 263 -10.46 16.55 -7.91
C ILE A 263 -10.63 18.06 -7.72
N TYR A 264 -10.06 18.63 -6.67
CA TYR A 264 -10.08 20.07 -6.40
C TYR A 264 -9.40 20.86 -7.52
N LEU A 265 -8.27 20.38 -8.05
CA LEU A 265 -7.58 21.06 -9.15
C LEU A 265 -8.40 21.04 -10.45
N VAL A 266 -9.16 19.97 -10.71
CA VAL A 266 -10.03 19.90 -11.89
C VAL A 266 -11.28 20.76 -11.68
N GLN A 267 -12.01 20.58 -10.58
CA GLN A 267 -13.33 21.19 -10.37
C GLN A 267 -13.26 22.67 -9.98
N GLU A 268 -12.38 23.04 -9.05
CA GLU A 268 -12.32 24.41 -8.49
C GLU A 268 -11.29 25.29 -9.22
N LYS A 269 -10.20 24.69 -9.72
CA LYS A 269 -9.17 25.42 -10.48
C LYS A 269 -9.31 25.30 -11.99
N GLY A 270 -10.27 24.52 -12.49
CA GLY A 270 -10.54 24.36 -13.92
C GLY A 270 -9.36 23.82 -14.72
N MET A 271 -8.43 23.10 -14.07
CA MET A 271 -7.25 22.56 -14.76
C MET A 271 -7.61 21.31 -15.56
N SER A 272 -6.97 21.14 -16.72
CA SER A 272 -7.08 19.91 -17.50
C SER A 272 -6.45 18.72 -16.76
N ILE A 273 -7.00 17.53 -16.97
CA ILE A 273 -6.56 16.27 -16.32
C ILE A 273 -5.06 16.02 -16.53
N LEU A 274 -4.54 16.29 -17.73
CA LEU A 274 -3.11 16.18 -18.03
C LEU A 274 -2.25 17.10 -17.15
N LYS A 275 -2.68 18.35 -16.96
CA LYS A 275 -1.97 19.31 -16.10
C LYS A 275 -2.08 18.90 -14.63
N VAL A 276 -3.22 18.34 -14.21
CA VAL A 276 -3.42 17.83 -12.85
C VAL A 276 -2.50 16.64 -12.56
N GLY A 277 -2.32 15.70 -13.48
CA GLY A 277 -1.36 14.60 -13.30
C GLY A 277 0.07 15.09 -13.04
N LEU A 278 0.50 16.14 -13.76
CA LEU A 278 1.82 16.76 -13.56
C LEU A 278 1.90 17.55 -12.24
N VAL A 279 0.90 18.37 -11.93
CA VAL A 279 0.89 19.21 -10.72
C VAL A 279 0.73 18.38 -9.44
N ALA A 280 -0.08 17.31 -9.48
CA ALA A 280 -0.23 16.36 -8.37
C ALA A 280 1.05 15.61 -8.03
N SER A 281 1.98 15.52 -8.99
CA SER A 281 3.29 14.90 -8.77
C SER A 281 4.25 15.82 -7.99
N ILE A 282 4.05 17.14 -8.00
CA ILE A 282 4.97 18.11 -7.36
C ILE A 282 5.03 17.92 -5.83
N PRO A 283 3.91 17.89 -5.08
CA PRO A 283 3.95 17.62 -3.64
C PRO A 283 4.61 16.29 -3.30
N ALA A 284 4.39 15.26 -4.13
CA ALA A 284 5.00 13.95 -3.94
C ALA A 284 6.52 13.99 -4.10
N LEU A 285 7.03 14.71 -5.12
CA LEU A 285 8.46 14.91 -5.33
C LEU A 285 9.12 15.67 -4.18
N CYS A 286 8.46 16.71 -3.66
CA CYS A 286 8.94 17.41 -2.47
C CYS A 286 8.98 16.48 -1.23
N GLY A 287 7.95 15.64 -1.06
CA GLY A 287 7.91 14.61 -0.02
C GLY A 287 9.04 13.59 -0.16
N PHE A 288 9.34 13.15 -1.39
CA PHE A 288 10.46 12.26 -1.67
C PHE A 288 11.81 12.89 -1.30
N ALA A 289 12.04 14.13 -1.71
CA ALA A 289 13.26 14.85 -1.37
C ALA A 289 13.45 15.01 0.15
N GLY A 290 12.36 15.30 0.87
CA GLY A 290 12.35 15.35 2.33
C GLY A 290 12.70 13.99 2.98
N ALA A 291 12.13 12.90 2.46
CA ALA A 291 12.42 11.56 2.95
C ALA A 291 13.89 11.16 2.69
N CYS A 292 14.43 11.46 1.51
CA CYS A 292 15.84 11.23 1.19
C CYS A 292 16.78 12.03 2.10
N TRP A 293 16.42 13.29 2.40
CA TRP A 293 17.17 14.13 3.34
C TRP A 293 17.20 13.52 4.75
N GLU A 294 16.07 13.04 5.25
CA GLU A 294 16.00 12.40 6.57
C GLU A 294 16.89 11.16 6.63
N VAL A 295 16.87 10.31 5.59
CA VAL A 295 17.75 9.13 5.51
C VAL A 295 19.22 9.54 5.50
N SER A 296 19.58 10.55 4.70
CA SER A 296 20.95 11.07 4.64
C SER A 296 21.41 11.62 5.99
N SER A 297 20.54 12.30 6.74
CA SER A 297 20.86 12.88 8.06
C SER A 297 21.06 11.86 9.18
N ARG A 298 20.64 10.60 8.98
CA ARG A 298 20.88 9.50 9.93
C ARG A 298 22.13 8.67 9.61
N ILE A 299 22.71 8.86 8.43
CA ILE A 299 23.91 8.16 7.95
C ILE A 299 25.19 8.97 8.21
N ILE A 300 25.06 10.29 8.40
CA ILE A 300 26.14 11.21 8.79
C ILE A 300 26.10 11.39 10.31
#